data_AF-A0A4S2TGM2-F1
#
_entry.id   AF-A0A4S2TGM2-F1
#
_cell.length_a   1.000
_cell.length_b   1.000
_cell.length_c   1.000
_cell.angle_alpha   90.00
_cell.angle_beta   90.00
_cell.angle_gamma   90.00
#
_symmetry.space_group_name_H-M   'P 1'
#
loop_
_entity.id
_entity.type
_entity.pdbx_description
1 polymer ?
#
loop_
_entity_poly.entity_id
_entity_poly.type
_entity_poly.pdbx_seq_one_letter_code
_entity_poly.pdbx_strand_id
1 'polypeptide(L)'
;MRLAASVGGVFVAATLLAGCSGGSGDHLDQGRNPGTQPSQETKPLAKLDVPPAYDPAKGWDAVLNWVPDAVRTIPVTAAPHSGVIAMLHGGSQGYSVEAKAADTGKDLWISAPWNPPTPFDGAEGDAESGVWGEIPDVTAVEQDGREYVLAYAHGLRGKDSLHEGAEVVRLAVYAADASGTSVKPLREIDVPVTTDPGDVRVRTTGGRVLVAWGGSKTHFPLAAAVDVATGKVDMYKKPNGMLSQCRSAVACSSTRVMAATPDGPLVVMGTGGFGIPGRWFSDDVRPRGLKATTGLVGSWNGDAYGVADGKVLVGWSTGGTFGAWNDPLWSVHDLRTGRLRASMTCASDVVESDEAHVYSMVASPDGRYVAAGPVVFDLKLGKGICLAGDGNRKTIALAAIRDDGTAYGAVLENSGASKSEAVIAELDLTARTGEPKVLGTGVRVPYLTSVNGAGLFLDRDDNAQVRVSLRLER
;
A
#
# COMPACT_ATOMS: atom_id res chain seq x y z
N MET A 1 58.87 -14.67 -5.94
CA MET A 1 59.90 -15.28 -5.07
C MET A 1 59.29 -15.48 -3.69
N ARG A 2 59.21 -16.77 -3.29
CA ARG A 2 59.31 -17.39 -1.94
C ARG A 2 59.76 -16.45 -0.80
N LEU A 3 59.36 -16.53 0.48
CA LEU A 3 58.73 -17.51 1.42
C LEU A 3 58.31 -16.66 2.66
N ALA A 4 57.12 -16.78 3.27
CA ALA A 4 56.58 -17.81 4.15
C ALA A 4 56.83 -17.62 5.67
N ALA A 5 55.78 -18.02 6.41
CA ALA A 5 55.76 -18.68 7.72
C ALA A 5 55.66 -17.87 9.03
N SER A 6 54.44 -17.94 9.56
CA SER A 6 53.94 -17.81 10.94
C SER A 6 54.42 -18.90 11.90
N VAL A 7 54.65 -18.58 13.19
CA VAL A 7 54.50 -19.39 14.43
C VAL A 7 54.56 -18.38 15.61
N GLY A 8 53.80 -18.41 16.72
CA GLY A 8 52.86 -19.36 17.27
C GLY A 8 52.17 -18.78 18.52
N GLY A 9 51.13 -19.46 19.02
CA GLY A 9 50.38 -19.07 20.22
C GLY A 9 50.82 -19.82 21.48
N VAL A 10 50.22 -19.47 22.64
CA VAL A 10 50.03 -20.35 23.81
C VAL A 10 48.73 -19.97 24.55
N PHE A 11 48.15 -21.04 25.10
CA PHE A 11 46.91 -21.26 25.82
C PHE A 11 46.62 -20.47 27.11
N VAL A 12 45.30 -20.48 27.39
CA VAL A 12 44.53 -20.18 28.61
C VAL A 12 45.09 -20.80 29.90
N ALA A 13 45.00 -20.06 31.00
CA ALA A 13 44.88 -20.63 32.35
C ALA A 13 43.87 -19.82 33.18
N ALA A 14 42.75 -20.46 33.51
CA ALA A 14 41.75 -19.99 34.46
C ALA A 14 42.24 -20.25 35.90
N THR A 15 42.01 -19.29 36.81
CA THR A 15 42.04 -19.53 38.25
C THR A 15 40.83 -18.87 38.90
N LEU A 16 39.96 -19.73 39.44
CA LEU A 16 38.89 -19.38 40.37
C LEU A 16 39.50 -19.29 41.77
N LEU A 17 39.25 -18.18 42.48
CA LEU A 17 39.33 -18.14 43.93
C LEU A 17 38.05 -17.50 44.47
N ALA A 18 37.29 -18.29 45.22
CA ALA A 18 36.23 -17.85 46.09
C ALA A 18 36.82 -17.23 47.36
N GLY A 19 36.16 -16.20 47.89
CA GLY A 19 36.49 -15.61 49.20
C GLY A 19 35.44 -14.60 49.65
N CYS A 20 34.49 -15.06 50.46
CA CYS A 20 33.63 -14.21 51.28
C CYS A 20 34.24 -14.06 52.69
N SER A 21 34.57 -12.83 53.08
CA SER A 21 34.67 -12.30 54.47
C SER A 21 35.24 -10.87 54.33
N GLY A 22 34.73 -9.77 54.88
CA GLY A 22 33.98 -9.54 56.10
C GLY A 22 34.75 -8.49 56.93
N GLY A 23 34.18 -7.29 57.08
CA GLY A 23 34.45 -6.38 58.21
C GLY A 23 35.45 -5.22 58.06
N SER A 24 34.91 -4.00 58.16
CA SER A 24 35.45 -2.75 58.77
C SER A 24 36.73 -2.11 58.18
N GLY A 25 36.82 -0.80 57.94
CA GLY A 25 35.93 0.34 58.12
C GLY A 25 36.53 1.59 57.46
N ASP A 26 35.70 2.62 57.37
CA ASP A 26 35.98 4.06 57.26
C ASP A 26 37.10 4.56 56.34
N HIS A 27 36.74 5.23 55.24
CA HIS A 27 36.54 6.69 55.19
C HIS A 27 36.62 7.19 53.73
N LEU A 28 35.73 8.16 53.43
CA LEU A 28 35.71 9.06 52.26
C LEU A 28 35.18 8.44 50.95
N ASP A 29 33.94 8.77 50.59
CA ASP A 29 33.75 9.70 49.48
C ASP A 29 32.30 10.16 49.26
N GLN A 30 32.23 11.33 48.66
CA GLN A 30 31.11 12.23 48.43
C GLN A 30 29.84 11.57 47.88
N GLY A 31 28.70 12.06 48.38
CA GLY A 31 27.37 11.74 47.87
C GLY A 31 27.24 12.04 46.38
N ARG A 32 27.16 10.98 45.58
CA ARG A 32 26.55 10.99 44.25
C ARG A 32 25.09 10.60 44.41
N ASN A 33 24.21 11.59 44.25
CA ASN A 33 22.81 11.34 43.91
C ASN A 33 22.76 10.37 42.71
N PRO A 34 21.85 9.37 42.69
CA PRO A 34 21.57 8.62 41.47
C PRO A 34 21.04 9.63 40.46
N GLY A 35 21.77 9.82 39.37
CA GLY A 35 21.37 10.68 38.27
C GLY A 35 20.01 10.24 37.77
N THR A 36 19.01 11.09 38.01
CA THR A 36 17.76 11.13 37.27
C THR A 36 18.15 11.05 35.79
N GLN A 37 17.76 9.96 35.12
CA GLN A 37 17.84 9.90 33.66
C GLN A 37 17.17 11.17 33.13
N PRO A 38 17.78 11.89 32.17
CA PRO A 38 17.09 12.99 31.54
C PRO A 38 15.83 12.40 30.90
N SER A 39 14.68 12.79 31.44
CA SER A 39 13.39 12.59 30.81
C SER A 39 13.55 13.06 29.37
N GLN A 40 13.39 12.17 28.40
CA GLN A 40 13.28 12.55 27.00
C GLN A 40 12.20 13.63 26.93
N GLU A 41 12.61 14.88 26.73
CA GLU A 41 11.68 15.97 26.43
C GLU A 41 10.90 15.50 25.21
N THR A 42 9.63 15.19 25.43
CA THR A 42 8.74 14.75 24.38
C THR A 42 8.55 15.98 23.50
N LYS A 43 9.17 15.97 22.31
CA LYS A 43 9.01 17.05 21.35
C LYS A 43 7.50 17.29 21.16
N PRO A 44 7.02 18.54 21.25
CA PRO A 44 5.61 18.81 21.03
C PRO A 44 5.16 18.27 19.69
N LEU A 45 3.96 17.68 19.67
CA LEU A 45 3.36 17.19 18.43
C LEU A 45 3.18 18.33 17.44
N ALA A 46 3.33 18.00 16.16
CA ALA A 46 2.97 18.85 15.05
C ALA A 46 1.51 19.27 15.17
N LYS A 47 1.26 20.56 14.98
CA LYS A 47 -0.09 21.11 14.85
C LYS A 47 -0.68 20.61 13.56
N LEU A 48 -1.73 19.80 13.66
CA LEU A 48 -2.49 19.29 12.54
C LEU A 48 -3.98 19.56 12.76
N ASP A 49 -4.62 20.09 11.73
CA ASP A 49 -6.07 20.11 11.66
C ASP A 49 -6.53 18.74 11.16
N VAL A 50 -7.12 17.96 12.06
CA VAL A 50 -7.58 16.59 11.81
C VAL A 50 -9.09 16.51 11.97
N PRO A 51 -9.75 15.48 11.41
CA PRO A 51 -11.18 15.29 11.59
C PRO A 51 -11.55 15.17 13.08
N PRO A 52 -12.77 15.57 13.48
CA PRO A 52 -13.20 15.61 14.89
C PRO A 52 -13.06 14.27 15.64
N ALA A 53 -13.11 13.14 14.92
CA ALA A 53 -12.94 11.82 15.50
C ALA A 53 -11.53 11.56 16.07
N TYR A 54 -10.55 12.40 15.73
CA TYR A 54 -9.17 12.28 16.20
C TYR A 54 -8.81 13.40 17.19
N ASP A 55 -7.90 13.08 18.10
CA ASP A 55 -7.33 14.03 19.05
C ASP A 55 -5.98 14.55 18.51
N PRO A 56 -5.89 15.83 18.06
CA PRO A 56 -4.65 16.38 17.52
C PRO A 56 -3.52 16.45 18.56
N ALA A 57 -3.83 16.34 19.86
CA ALA A 57 -2.88 16.40 20.95
C ALA A 57 -2.41 15.02 21.44
N LYS A 58 -2.92 13.91 20.87
CA LYS A 58 -2.52 12.55 21.24
C LYS A 58 -2.03 11.76 20.05
N GLY A 59 -0.89 11.10 20.23
CA GLY A 59 -0.24 10.28 19.22
C GLY A 59 1.24 10.58 19.16
N TRP A 60 1.83 10.47 17.97
CA TRP A 60 3.26 10.68 17.75
C TRP A 60 3.53 11.15 16.32
N ASP A 61 4.71 11.74 16.12
CA ASP A 61 5.20 12.15 14.82
C ASP A 61 6.58 11.54 14.54
N ALA A 62 6.84 11.22 13.28
CA ALA A 62 8.14 10.88 12.74
C ALA A 62 8.41 11.65 11.44
N VAL A 63 9.68 11.74 11.03
CA VAL A 63 10.08 12.49 9.84
C VAL A 63 11.01 11.64 8.99
N LEU A 64 10.74 11.61 7.68
CA LEU A 64 11.59 11.03 6.66
C LEU A 64 12.25 12.16 5.87
N ASN A 65 13.51 12.42 6.17
CA ASN A 65 14.30 13.54 5.66
C ASN A 65 15.06 13.25 4.35
N TRP A 66 14.87 12.07 3.77
CA TRP A 66 15.58 11.63 2.57
C TRP A 66 14.66 11.54 1.33
N VAL A 67 13.34 11.62 1.53
CA VAL A 67 12.35 11.41 0.47
C VAL A 67 12.28 12.64 -0.45
N PRO A 68 12.67 12.53 -1.74
CA PRO A 68 12.66 13.65 -2.69
C PRO A 68 11.24 14.21 -2.90
N ASP A 69 11.13 15.47 -3.33
CA ASP A 69 9.84 16.15 -3.51
C ASP A 69 8.95 15.50 -4.57
N ALA A 70 9.53 15.12 -5.70
CA ALA A 70 8.82 14.53 -6.83
C ALA A 70 8.90 12.99 -6.82
N VAL A 71 8.15 12.34 -5.93
CA VAL A 71 8.01 10.87 -5.89
C VAL A 71 6.55 10.43 -6.00
N ARG A 72 6.32 9.22 -6.53
CA ARG A 72 4.96 8.64 -6.64
C ARG A 72 4.45 8.02 -5.35
N THR A 73 5.35 7.55 -4.51
CA THR A 73 5.03 6.82 -3.29
C THR A 73 5.78 7.42 -2.11
N ILE A 74 5.18 7.26 -0.93
CA ILE A 74 5.77 7.67 0.34
C ILE A 74 6.07 6.38 1.10
N PRO A 75 7.32 6.17 1.56
CA PRO A 75 7.74 4.88 2.08
C PRO A 75 7.31 4.67 3.53
N VAL A 76 6.00 4.56 3.69
CA VAL A 76 5.26 4.33 4.93
C VAL A 76 4.14 3.34 4.65
N THR A 77 3.99 2.34 5.51
CA THR A 77 2.90 1.37 5.42
C THR A 77 2.42 0.95 6.81
N ALA A 78 1.27 0.30 6.90
CA ALA A 78 0.78 -0.30 8.13
C ALA A 78 0.64 -1.82 7.98
N ALA A 79 0.92 -2.55 9.05
CA ALA A 79 0.54 -3.93 9.25
C ALA A 79 -0.49 -3.97 10.39
N PRO A 80 -1.79 -3.79 10.07
CA PRO A 80 -2.82 -3.53 11.08
C PRO A 80 -3.00 -4.65 12.10
N HIS A 81 -2.91 -5.94 11.71
CA HIS A 81 -3.09 -7.03 12.68
C HIS A 81 -1.98 -7.09 13.73
N SER A 82 -0.79 -6.63 13.37
CA SER A 82 0.38 -6.53 14.23
C SER A 82 0.46 -5.18 14.95
N GLY A 83 -0.41 -4.22 14.59
CA GLY A 83 -0.42 -2.89 15.18
C GLY A 83 0.80 -2.05 14.82
N VAL A 84 1.40 -2.28 13.65
CA VAL A 84 2.69 -1.69 13.27
C VAL A 84 2.52 -0.63 12.18
N ILE A 85 3.21 0.49 12.34
CA ILE A 85 3.55 1.41 11.26
C ILE A 85 5.02 1.20 10.90
N ALA A 86 5.30 0.86 9.65
CA ALA A 86 6.65 0.65 9.14
C ALA A 86 7.04 1.80 8.21
N MET A 87 8.25 2.31 8.40
CA MET A 87 8.80 3.43 7.65
C MET A 87 10.20 3.08 7.14
N LEU A 88 10.54 3.51 5.93
CA LEU A 88 11.87 3.30 5.38
C LEU A 88 12.74 4.54 5.59
N HIS A 89 13.90 4.36 6.22
CA HIS A 89 14.89 5.41 6.46
C HIS A 89 16.10 5.19 5.56
N GLY A 90 16.52 6.21 4.82
CA GLY A 90 17.77 6.24 4.08
C GLY A 90 18.96 6.66 4.96
N GLY A 91 20.12 6.04 4.75
CA GLY A 91 21.36 6.36 5.44
C GLY A 91 22.59 6.02 4.60
N SER A 92 23.78 6.32 5.13
CA SER A 92 25.05 6.11 4.41
C SER A 92 25.41 4.65 4.15
N GLN A 93 24.76 3.72 4.86
CA GLN A 93 24.98 2.27 4.76
C GLN A 93 23.83 1.54 4.03
N GLY A 94 22.97 2.29 3.34
CA GLY A 94 21.75 1.78 2.71
C GLY A 94 20.50 2.22 3.47
N TYR A 95 19.45 1.40 3.41
CA TYR A 95 18.14 1.71 3.96
C TYR A 95 17.82 0.83 5.16
N SER A 96 17.08 1.33 6.13
CA SER A 96 16.59 0.55 7.27
C SER A 96 15.10 0.73 7.43
N VAL A 97 14.39 -0.35 7.75
CA VAL A 97 12.98 -0.31 8.10
C VAL A 97 12.88 -0.09 9.61
N GLU A 98 12.21 0.98 10.01
CA GLU A 98 11.80 1.24 11.39
C GLU A 98 10.33 0.86 11.55
N ALA A 99 10.03 -0.01 12.50
CA ALA A 99 8.67 -0.40 12.85
C ALA A 99 8.31 0.15 14.22
N LYS A 100 7.29 1.00 14.26
CA LYS A 100 6.73 1.60 15.47
C LYS A 100 5.36 1.01 15.78
N ALA A 101 5.07 0.85 17.07
CA ALA A 101 3.73 0.57 17.53
C ALA A 101 2.80 1.74 17.18
N ALA A 102 1.66 1.45 16.56
CA ALA A 102 0.71 2.49 16.18
C ALA A 102 0.24 3.27 17.41
N ASP A 103 -0.30 2.62 18.43
CA ASP A 103 -0.86 3.28 19.62
C ASP A 103 0.11 4.20 20.40
N THR A 104 1.39 3.85 20.47
CA THR A 104 2.37 4.46 21.39
C THR A 104 3.54 5.14 20.70
N GLY A 105 3.80 4.85 19.42
CA GLY A 105 4.98 5.34 18.70
C GLY A 105 6.30 4.73 19.16
N LYS A 106 6.25 3.74 20.05
CA LYS A 106 7.44 3.06 20.54
C LYS A 106 8.04 2.19 19.46
N ASP A 107 9.36 2.22 19.34
CA ASP A 107 10.10 1.32 18.46
C ASP A 107 9.88 -0.14 18.89
N LEU A 108 9.33 -0.93 17.98
CA LEU A 108 9.20 -2.37 18.13
C LEU A 108 10.45 -3.05 17.60
N TRP A 109 10.86 -2.65 16.41
CA TRP A 109 12.09 -3.12 15.81
C TRP A 109 12.65 -2.18 14.73
N ILE A 110 13.95 -2.34 14.48
CA ILE A 110 14.67 -1.67 13.40
C ILE A 110 15.45 -2.75 12.65
N SER A 111 15.40 -2.72 11.32
CA SER A 111 16.17 -3.66 10.51
C SER A 111 17.67 -3.37 10.58
N ALA A 112 18.49 -4.39 10.32
CA ALA A 112 19.84 -4.11 9.83
C ALA A 112 19.77 -3.30 8.51
N PRO A 113 20.80 -2.51 8.17
CA PRO A 113 20.86 -1.84 6.88
C PRO A 113 20.70 -2.83 5.72
N TRP A 114 19.79 -2.54 4.82
CA TRP A 114 19.49 -3.24 3.59
C TRP A 114 19.96 -2.40 2.40
N ASN A 115 20.72 -3.04 1.51
CA ASN A 115 21.20 -2.39 0.29
C ASN A 115 20.28 -2.79 -0.88
N PRO A 116 19.49 -1.86 -1.43
CA PRO A 116 18.71 -2.12 -2.64
C PRO A 116 19.64 -2.38 -3.83
N PRO A 117 19.12 -2.95 -4.94
CA PRO A 117 19.85 -3.02 -6.19
C PRO A 117 20.27 -1.62 -6.65
N THR A 118 21.33 -1.55 -7.47
CA THR A 118 21.84 -0.29 -8.00
C THR A 118 20.74 0.37 -8.85
N PRO A 119 20.34 1.62 -8.57
CA PRO A 119 19.30 2.28 -9.35
C PRO A 119 19.74 2.48 -10.80
N PHE A 120 18.76 2.60 -11.70
CA PHE A 120 19.01 3.02 -13.08
C PHE A 120 19.39 4.49 -13.15
N ASP A 121 20.14 4.86 -14.19
CA ASP A 121 20.36 6.25 -14.52
C ASP A 121 19.01 6.92 -14.81
N GLY A 122 18.72 8.05 -14.15
CA GLY A 122 17.43 8.75 -14.27
C GLY A 122 16.32 8.26 -13.33
N ALA A 123 16.56 7.23 -12.51
CA ALA A 123 15.59 6.78 -11.49
C ALA A 123 15.30 7.87 -10.44
N GLU A 124 16.18 8.83 -10.26
CA GLU A 124 16.04 9.95 -9.32
C GLU A 124 14.81 10.83 -9.62
N GLY A 125 14.34 10.80 -10.87
CA GLY A 125 13.32 11.71 -11.38
C GLY A 125 13.86 13.12 -11.58
N ASP A 126 12.96 14.00 -12.01
CA ASP A 126 13.24 15.41 -12.20
C ASP A 126 11.94 16.20 -11.96
N ALA A 127 11.91 16.90 -10.83
CA ALA A 127 10.77 17.71 -10.42
C ALA A 127 10.48 18.86 -11.39
N GLU A 128 11.49 19.41 -12.06
CA GLU A 128 11.34 20.54 -12.99
C GLU A 128 10.67 20.10 -14.31
N SER A 129 11.00 18.89 -14.80
CA SER A 129 10.34 18.30 -15.97
C SER A 129 9.08 17.49 -15.63
N GLY A 130 8.73 17.37 -14.36
CA GLY A 130 7.56 16.60 -13.90
C GLY A 130 7.74 15.08 -14.00
N VAL A 131 8.99 14.61 -14.10
CA VAL A 131 9.33 13.19 -14.06
C VAL A 131 9.43 12.75 -12.61
N TRP A 132 8.55 11.84 -12.21
CA TRP A 132 8.57 11.30 -10.86
C TRP A 132 9.76 10.36 -10.66
N GLY A 133 10.46 10.52 -9.54
CA GLY A 133 11.50 9.62 -9.09
C GLY A 133 10.95 8.27 -8.62
N GLU A 134 11.75 7.24 -8.89
CA GLU A 134 11.61 5.89 -8.36
C GLU A 134 12.58 5.73 -7.18
N ILE A 135 12.00 5.54 -6.00
CA ILE A 135 12.73 5.36 -4.74
C ILE A 135 12.46 3.96 -4.17
N PRO A 136 13.37 3.44 -3.32
CA PRO A 136 13.05 2.31 -2.46
C PRO A 136 11.83 2.63 -1.59
N ASP A 137 11.00 1.62 -1.36
CA ASP A 137 9.69 1.80 -0.75
C ASP A 137 9.38 0.64 0.22
N VAL A 138 8.32 0.77 1.01
CA VAL A 138 7.89 -0.21 2.00
C VAL A 138 6.40 -0.52 1.84
N THR A 139 6.03 -1.79 1.96
CA THR A 139 4.64 -2.25 1.91
C THR A 139 4.41 -3.37 2.92
N ALA A 140 3.15 -3.65 3.23
CA ALA A 140 2.76 -4.76 4.09
C ALA A 140 1.83 -5.72 3.35
N VAL A 141 1.92 -6.99 3.71
CA VAL A 141 1.03 -8.04 3.21
C VAL A 141 0.71 -9.00 4.34
N GLU A 142 -0.56 -9.34 4.47
CA GLU A 142 -0.96 -10.54 5.19
C GLU A 142 -0.98 -11.72 4.23
N GLN A 143 -0.23 -12.77 4.56
CA GLN A 143 -0.24 -14.03 3.84
C GLN A 143 -0.34 -15.19 4.82
N ASP A 144 -1.34 -16.05 4.60
CA ASP A 144 -1.55 -17.28 5.37
C ASP A 144 -1.66 -17.03 6.90
N GLY A 145 -2.37 -15.96 7.28
CA GLY A 145 -2.60 -15.57 8.68
C GLY A 145 -1.41 -14.92 9.38
N ARG A 146 -0.40 -14.49 8.62
CA ARG A 146 0.79 -13.79 9.12
C ARG A 146 1.01 -12.51 8.35
N GLU A 147 1.36 -11.45 9.05
CA GLU A 147 1.74 -10.19 8.43
C GLU A 147 3.25 -10.05 8.25
N TYR A 148 3.61 -9.48 7.11
CA TYR A 148 4.99 -9.20 6.75
C TYR A 148 5.12 -7.73 6.34
N VAL A 149 6.25 -7.14 6.68
CA VAL A 149 6.70 -5.85 6.16
C VAL A 149 7.77 -6.11 5.11
N LEU A 150 7.66 -5.46 3.95
CA LEU A 150 8.57 -5.63 2.83
C LEU A 150 9.19 -4.29 2.47
N ALA A 151 10.52 -4.21 2.51
CA ALA A 151 11.24 -3.16 1.78
C ALA A 151 11.46 -3.64 0.34
N TYR A 152 11.26 -2.77 -0.64
CA TYR A 152 11.43 -3.13 -2.05
C TYR A 152 12.05 -2.01 -2.88
N ALA A 153 12.75 -2.40 -3.95
CA ALA A 153 13.33 -1.48 -4.93
C ALA A 153 13.57 -2.19 -6.27
N HIS A 154 13.44 -1.44 -7.35
CA HIS A 154 13.81 -1.84 -8.72
C HIS A 154 15.21 -1.35 -9.05
N GLY A 155 15.99 -2.17 -9.75
CA GLY A 155 17.32 -1.78 -10.20
C GLY A 155 18.16 -2.96 -10.70
N LEU A 156 19.47 -2.74 -10.80
CA LEU A 156 20.45 -3.69 -11.29
C LEU A 156 21.20 -4.34 -10.13
N ARG A 157 20.95 -5.63 -9.91
CA ARG A 157 21.65 -6.45 -8.91
C ARG A 157 22.98 -6.93 -9.47
N GLY A 158 24.06 -6.69 -8.72
CA GLY A 158 25.40 -7.13 -9.09
C GLY A 158 26.03 -6.31 -10.21
N LYS A 159 25.53 -5.10 -10.47
CA LYS A 159 26.21 -4.14 -11.35
C LYS A 159 27.49 -3.66 -10.67
N ASP A 160 28.60 -3.72 -11.39
CA ASP A 160 29.90 -3.21 -10.98
C ASP A 160 30.69 -2.74 -12.22
N SER A 161 31.99 -2.46 -12.07
CA SER A 161 32.83 -1.97 -13.18
C SER A 161 33.08 -3.02 -14.28
N LEU A 162 32.72 -4.29 -14.07
CA LEU A 162 32.96 -5.42 -14.98
C LEU A 162 31.67 -6.11 -15.41
N HIS A 163 30.55 -5.87 -14.72
CA HIS A 163 29.27 -6.53 -14.97
C HIS A 163 28.13 -5.51 -15.03
N GLU A 164 27.25 -5.65 -16.02
CA GLU A 164 26.05 -4.81 -16.18
C GLU A 164 24.98 -5.06 -15.10
N GLY A 165 25.10 -6.17 -14.36
CA GLY A 165 24.10 -6.61 -13.39
C GLY A 165 22.86 -7.24 -14.02
N ALA A 166 22.00 -7.77 -13.17
CA ALA A 166 20.70 -8.31 -13.56
C ALA A 166 19.59 -7.39 -13.06
N GLU A 167 18.69 -7.00 -13.95
CA GLU A 167 17.52 -6.20 -13.58
C GLU A 167 16.54 -7.01 -12.74
N VAL A 168 16.20 -6.47 -11.57
CA VAL A 168 15.32 -7.11 -10.59
C VAL A 168 14.46 -6.08 -9.87
N VAL A 169 13.30 -6.53 -9.40
CA VAL A 169 12.67 -5.96 -8.21
C VAL A 169 13.10 -6.82 -7.03
N ARG A 170 13.87 -6.25 -6.11
CA ARG A 170 14.32 -6.94 -4.90
C ARG A 170 13.38 -6.64 -3.75
N LEU A 171 12.99 -7.68 -3.03
CA LEU A 171 12.14 -7.62 -1.84
C LEU A 171 12.93 -8.12 -0.63
N ALA A 172 13.05 -7.32 0.43
CA ALA A 172 13.52 -7.76 1.74
C ALA A 172 12.32 -7.94 2.67
N VAL A 173 12.06 -9.17 3.11
CA VAL A 173 10.85 -9.52 3.87
C VAL A 173 11.17 -9.63 5.36
N TYR A 174 10.43 -8.92 6.18
CA TYR A 174 10.52 -8.93 7.64
C TYR A 174 9.21 -9.44 8.24
N ALA A 175 9.28 -10.15 9.37
CA ALA A 175 8.09 -10.43 10.15
C ALA A 175 7.57 -9.11 10.73
N ALA A 176 6.27 -8.83 10.62
CA ALA A 176 5.71 -7.59 11.16
C ALA A 176 5.86 -7.53 12.70
N ASP A 177 5.75 -8.68 13.36
CA ASP A 177 5.88 -8.90 14.80
C ASP A 177 7.32 -9.15 15.27
N ALA A 178 8.32 -8.78 14.47
CA ALA A 178 9.72 -8.87 14.87
C ALA A 178 10.04 -8.01 16.11
N SER A 179 11.23 -8.20 16.68
CA SER A 179 11.70 -7.41 17.82
C SER A 179 13.20 -7.19 17.77
N GLY A 180 13.67 -6.02 18.21
CA GLY A 180 15.10 -5.70 18.35
C GLY A 180 15.60 -4.68 17.32
N THR A 181 16.86 -4.26 17.46
CA THR A 181 17.41 -3.08 16.74
C THR A 181 18.29 -3.40 15.54
N SER A 182 18.35 -4.67 15.13
CA SER A 182 19.13 -5.13 13.97
C SER A 182 18.48 -6.36 13.36
N VAL A 183 17.18 -6.28 13.10
CA VAL A 183 16.40 -7.39 12.54
C VAL A 183 16.87 -7.65 11.12
N LYS A 184 17.27 -8.90 10.85
CA LYS A 184 17.61 -9.33 9.49
C LYS A 184 16.33 -9.71 8.75
N PRO A 185 16.27 -9.51 7.42
CA PRO A 185 15.16 -10.02 6.64
C PRO A 185 15.09 -11.54 6.80
N LEU A 186 13.88 -12.08 6.89
CA LEU A 186 13.61 -13.52 6.82
C LEU A 186 14.13 -14.11 5.50
N ARG A 187 14.16 -13.28 4.45
CA ARG A 187 14.57 -13.60 3.09
C ARG A 187 14.74 -12.34 2.26
N GLU A 188 15.58 -12.44 1.24
CA GLU A 188 15.60 -11.52 0.11
C GLU A 188 15.13 -12.28 -1.13
N ILE A 189 14.19 -11.70 -1.87
CA ILE A 189 13.60 -12.31 -3.06
C ILE A 189 13.85 -11.37 -4.24
N ASP A 190 14.45 -11.91 -5.29
CA ASP A 190 14.66 -11.19 -6.54
C ASP A 190 13.61 -11.63 -7.55
N VAL A 191 12.76 -10.69 -7.97
CA VAL A 191 11.82 -10.88 -9.08
C VAL A 191 12.49 -10.37 -10.35
N PRO A 192 12.82 -11.25 -11.31
CA PRO A 192 13.45 -10.82 -12.55
C PRO A 192 12.45 -10.01 -13.38
N VAL A 193 12.81 -8.79 -13.74
CA VAL A 193 12.01 -7.88 -14.56
C VAL A 193 12.84 -7.33 -15.72
N THR A 194 12.17 -6.71 -16.69
CA THR A 194 12.84 -6.00 -17.79
C THR A 194 11.93 -4.86 -18.23
N THR A 195 12.24 -3.64 -17.81
CA THR A 195 11.43 -2.44 -18.04
C THR A 195 12.22 -1.15 -17.76
N ASP A 196 11.72 -0.03 -18.28
CA ASP A 196 12.26 1.28 -17.94
C ASP A 196 11.88 1.70 -16.50
N PRO A 197 12.63 2.62 -15.87
CA PRO A 197 12.30 3.16 -14.56
C PRO A 197 10.89 3.76 -14.51
N GLY A 198 10.19 3.54 -13.40
CA GLY A 198 8.82 4.01 -13.18
C GLY A 198 7.72 3.14 -13.76
N ASP A 199 8.07 2.08 -14.50
CA ASP A 199 7.15 1.10 -15.08
C ASP A 199 7.10 -0.21 -14.28
N VAL A 200 7.40 -0.13 -12.98
CA VAL A 200 7.19 -1.20 -11.99
C VAL A 200 6.09 -0.77 -11.00
N ARG A 201 5.23 -1.73 -10.63
CA ARG A 201 4.27 -1.60 -9.53
C ARG A 201 4.33 -2.81 -8.62
N VAL A 202 4.48 -2.57 -7.33
CA VAL A 202 4.32 -3.60 -6.28
C VAL A 202 2.98 -3.37 -5.59
N ARG A 203 2.16 -4.42 -5.49
CA ARG A 203 0.82 -4.38 -4.87
C ARG A 203 0.62 -5.58 -3.95
N THR A 204 -0.15 -5.41 -2.89
CA THR A 204 -0.43 -6.46 -1.89
C THR A 204 -1.93 -6.74 -1.69
N THR A 205 -2.78 -6.12 -2.50
CA THR A 205 -4.24 -6.07 -2.30
C THR A 205 -4.96 -7.41 -2.47
N GLY A 206 -4.33 -8.43 -3.06
CA GLY A 206 -4.91 -9.77 -3.25
C GLY A 206 -4.57 -10.78 -2.16
N GLY A 207 -3.87 -10.38 -1.09
CA GLY A 207 -3.36 -11.29 -0.04
C GLY A 207 -2.06 -12.00 -0.43
N ARG A 208 -1.44 -11.58 -1.53
CA ARG A 208 -0.07 -11.92 -1.95
C ARG A 208 0.57 -10.71 -2.61
N VAL A 209 1.89 -10.69 -2.66
CA VAL A 209 2.63 -9.63 -3.37
C VAL A 209 2.53 -9.89 -4.87
N LEU A 210 2.12 -8.88 -5.61
CA LEU A 210 2.13 -8.82 -7.06
C LEU A 210 3.15 -7.77 -7.50
N VAL A 211 4.16 -8.19 -8.27
CA VAL A 211 5.05 -7.29 -9.00
C VAL A 211 4.57 -7.24 -10.44
N ALA A 212 4.12 -6.09 -10.93
CA ALA A 212 3.67 -5.88 -12.30
C ALA A 212 4.61 -4.89 -13.01
N TRP A 213 4.92 -5.12 -14.29
CA TRP A 213 5.84 -4.28 -15.04
C TRP A 213 5.58 -4.23 -16.55
N GLY A 214 6.26 -3.29 -17.20
CA GLY A 214 6.25 -3.06 -18.65
C GLY A 214 4.99 -2.37 -19.15
N GLY A 215 4.94 -2.10 -20.46
CA GLY A 215 3.81 -1.44 -21.12
C GLY A 215 3.86 0.08 -21.01
N SER A 216 2.70 0.73 -20.95
CA SER A 216 2.62 2.15 -20.57
C SER A 216 2.51 2.24 -19.04
N LYS A 217 2.73 3.43 -18.46
CA LYS A 217 2.62 3.75 -17.01
C LYS A 217 1.37 3.22 -16.27
N THR A 218 0.42 2.74 -17.05
CA THR A 218 -0.98 2.55 -16.74
C THR A 218 -1.45 1.13 -17.10
N HIS A 219 -0.80 0.49 -18.07
CA HIS A 219 -1.07 -0.87 -18.48
C HIS A 219 0.17 -1.75 -18.31
N PHE A 220 0.17 -2.63 -17.30
CA PHE A 220 1.26 -3.57 -17.03
C PHE A 220 0.93 -4.98 -17.57
N PRO A 221 1.42 -5.36 -18.76
CA PRO A 221 1.08 -6.64 -19.39
C PRO A 221 1.82 -7.83 -18.77
N LEU A 222 2.87 -7.58 -17.99
CA LEU A 222 3.66 -8.60 -17.33
C LEU A 222 3.51 -8.48 -15.82
N ALA A 223 3.46 -9.63 -15.15
CA ALA A 223 3.42 -9.65 -13.70
C ALA A 223 4.03 -10.93 -13.12
N ALA A 224 4.26 -10.92 -11.81
CA ALA A 224 4.70 -12.06 -11.03
C ALA A 224 4.04 -12.02 -9.66
N ALA A 225 3.50 -13.15 -9.22
CA ALA A 225 3.11 -13.33 -7.82
C ALA A 225 4.32 -13.79 -7.01
N VAL A 226 4.47 -13.24 -5.81
CA VAL A 226 5.51 -13.65 -4.87
C VAL A 226 4.85 -14.22 -3.62
N ASP A 227 5.25 -15.43 -3.27
CA ASP A 227 4.96 -16.04 -1.99
C ASP A 227 6.03 -15.58 -0.99
N VAL A 228 5.67 -14.68 -0.09
CA VAL A 228 6.61 -14.10 0.88
C VAL A 228 6.97 -15.08 1.99
N ALA A 229 6.21 -16.16 2.18
CA ALA A 229 6.45 -17.19 3.18
C ALA A 229 7.40 -18.29 2.68
N THR A 230 7.55 -18.47 1.37
CA THR A 230 8.47 -19.47 0.77
C THR A 230 9.57 -18.86 -0.11
N GLY A 231 9.41 -17.63 -0.59
CA GLY A 231 10.31 -17.01 -1.58
C GLY A 231 10.01 -17.42 -3.03
N LYS A 232 8.94 -18.18 -3.27
CA LYS A 232 8.55 -18.63 -4.61
C LYS A 232 8.03 -17.45 -5.45
N VAL A 233 8.47 -17.39 -6.71
CA VAL A 233 8.03 -16.40 -7.70
C VAL A 233 7.32 -17.12 -8.85
N ASP A 234 6.05 -16.79 -9.08
CA ASP A 234 5.22 -17.32 -10.15
C ASP A 234 5.02 -16.27 -11.24
N MET A 235 5.69 -16.45 -12.39
CA MET A 235 5.71 -15.48 -13.48
C MET A 235 4.48 -15.61 -14.41
N TYR A 236 3.86 -14.48 -14.73
CA TYR A 236 2.73 -14.34 -15.64
C TYR A 236 3.13 -13.56 -16.90
N LYS A 237 3.76 -14.25 -17.86
CA LYS A 237 4.26 -13.62 -19.10
C LYS A 237 3.22 -13.48 -20.22
N LYS A 238 2.11 -14.21 -20.13
CA LYS A 238 1.05 -14.25 -21.15
C LYS A 238 -0.34 -14.28 -20.49
N PRO A 239 -0.79 -13.20 -19.84
CA PRO A 239 -2.08 -13.17 -19.15
C PRO A 239 -3.27 -13.51 -20.07
N ASN A 240 -3.20 -13.12 -21.34
CA ASN A 240 -4.20 -13.46 -22.36
C ASN A 240 -4.38 -14.97 -22.60
N GLY A 241 -3.40 -15.80 -22.27
CA GLY A 241 -3.49 -17.26 -22.37
C GLY A 241 -4.11 -17.92 -21.13
N MET A 242 -4.37 -17.17 -20.05
CA MET A 242 -4.80 -17.72 -18.77
C MET A 242 -6.32 -17.90 -18.68
N LEU A 243 -7.09 -17.06 -19.37
CA LEU A 243 -8.55 -17.18 -19.44
C LEU A 243 -8.95 -17.93 -20.71
N SER A 244 -9.73 -19.00 -20.57
CA SER A 244 -10.22 -19.79 -21.71
C SER A 244 -11.05 -18.95 -22.70
N GLN A 245 -11.75 -17.95 -22.18
CA GLN A 245 -12.60 -17.01 -22.89
C GLN A 245 -11.79 -16.16 -23.90
N CYS A 246 -10.48 -16.05 -23.69
CA CYS A 246 -9.59 -15.36 -24.61
C CYS A 246 -9.20 -16.14 -25.86
N ARG A 247 -9.49 -17.44 -25.92
CA ARG A 247 -9.24 -18.23 -27.14
C ARG A 247 -10.20 -17.89 -28.27
N SER A 248 -11.41 -17.44 -27.92
CA SER A 248 -12.50 -17.18 -28.86
C SER A 248 -12.87 -15.69 -28.97
N ALA A 249 -12.34 -14.83 -28.09
CA ALA A 249 -12.64 -13.41 -28.08
C ALA A 249 -11.67 -12.63 -28.97
N VAL A 250 -12.21 -11.78 -29.85
CA VAL A 250 -11.43 -10.85 -30.70
C VAL A 250 -10.71 -9.79 -29.85
N ALA A 251 -11.19 -9.54 -28.63
CA ALA A 251 -10.82 -8.39 -27.80
C ALA A 251 -10.11 -8.77 -26.48
N CYS A 252 -9.12 -9.68 -26.56
CA CYS A 252 -8.22 -10.00 -25.43
C CYS A 252 -6.89 -9.24 -25.44
N SER A 253 -6.75 -8.23 -26.30
CA SER A 253 -5.70 -7.22 -26.16
C SER A 253 -5.76 -6.60 -24.77
N SER A 254 -4.59 -6.27 -24.22
CA SER A 254 -4.49 -5.62 -22.90
C SER A 254 -5.04 -6.46 -21.73
N THR A 255 -4.99 -7.79 -21.83
CA THR A 255 -5.24 -8.65 -20.68
C THR A 255 -4.07 -8.54 -19.69
N ARG A 256 -4.35 -8.35 -18.40
CA ARG A 256 -3.34 -8.19 -17.34
C ARG A 256 -3.73 -8.88 -16.05
N VAL A 257 -2.76 -9.07 -15.16
CA VAL A 257 -3.00 -9.53 -13.78
C VAL A 257 -3.21 -8.31 -12.89
N MET A 258 -4.35 -8.25 -12.20
CA MET A 258 -4.70 -7.13 -11.32
C MET A 258 -4.33 -7.37 -9.85
N ALA A 259 -4.40 -8.63 -9.40
CA ALA A 259 -4.06 -9.03 -8.04
C ALA A 259 -3.54 -10.47 -8.02
N ALA A 260 -2.59 -10.76 -7.13
CA ALA A 260 -2.16 -12.12 -6.81
C ALA A 260 -2.93 -12.63 -5.59
N THR A 261 -3.55 -13.81 -5.69
CA THR A 261 -4.33 -14.41 -4.59
C THR A 261 -3.84 -15.83 -4.28
N PRO A 262 -4.20 -16.40 -3.10
CA PRO A 262 -3.92 -17.81 -2.80
C PRO A 262 -4.48 -18.81 -3.82
N ASP A 263 -5.57 -18.46 -4.51
CA ASP A 263 -6.23 -19.32 -5.49
C ASP A 263 -5.77 -19.08 -6.94
N GLY A 264 -4.77 -18.22 -7.15
CA GLY A 264 -4.28 -17.81 -8.46
C GLY A 264 -4.49 -16.30 -8.71
N PRO A 265 -4.04 -15.78 -9.87
CA PRO A 265 -4.17 -14.36 -10.16
C PRO A 265 -5.60 -13.99 -10.55
N LEU A 266 -6.05 -12.81 -10.11
CA LEU A 266 -7.18 -12.12 -10.75
C LEU A 266 -6.70 -11.57 -12.08
N VAL A 267 -7.25 -12.09 -13.17
CA VAL A 267 -6.96 -11.66 -14.54
C VAL A 267 -8.11 -10.80 -15.05
N VAL A 268 -7.77 -9.67 -15.66
CA VAL A 268 -8.72 -8.71 -16.22
C VAL A 268 -8.42 -8.51 -17.69
N MET A 269 -9.46 -8.35 -18.50
CA MET A 269 -9.38 -8.19 -19.95
C MET A 269 -9.58 -6.73 -20.34
N GLY A 270 -8.87 -6.27 -21.38
CA GLY A 270 -8.83 -4.85 -21.74
C GLY A 270 -10.13 -4.25 -22.28
N THR A 271 -11.12 -5.06 -22.66
CA THR A 271 -12.43 -4.56 -23.14
C THR A 271 -13.60 -5.10 -22.30
N GLY A 272 -13.31 -5.45 -21.05
CA GLY A 272 -14.24 -6.08 -20.13
C GLY A 272 -14.10 -7.61 -20.09
N GLY A 273 -14.56 -8.18 -18.98
CA GLY A 273 -14.33 -9.56 -18.58
C GLY A 273 -13.20 -9.66 -17.56
N PHE A 274 -13.41 -10.46 -16.52
CA PHE A 274 -12.43 -10.71 -15.47
C PHE A 274 -12.70 -12.05 -14.78
N GLY A 275 -11.70 -12.60 -14.08
CA GLY A 275 -11.88 -13.81 -13.29
C GLY A 275 -10.59 -14.39 -12.74
N ILE A 276 -10.73 -15.47 -11.98
CA ILE A 276 -9.61 -16.30 -11.54
C ILE A 276 -9.58 -17.56 -12.43
N PRO A 277 -8.50 -17.79 -13.21
CA PRO A 277 -8.38 -18.94 -14.09
C PRO A 277 -8.73 -20.27 -13.42
N GLY A 278 -9.63 -21.04 -14.04
CA GLY A 278 -10.08 -22.34 -13.53
C GLY A 278 -10.99 -22.30 -12.30
N ARG A 279 -11.42 -21.11 -11.84
CA ARG A 279 -12.31 -20.96 -10.69
C ARG A 279 -13.66 -20.37 -11.07
N TRP A 280 -13.67 -19.12 -11.53
CA TRP A 280 -14.87 -18.38 -11.88
C TRP A 280 -14.54 -17.28 -12.87
N PHE A 281 -15.53 -16.87 -13.67
CA PHE A 281 -15.41 -15.79 -14.63
C PHE A 281 -16.60 -14.83 -14.51
N SER A 282 -16.41 -13.59 -14.95
CA SER A 282 -17.39 -12.50 -14.93
C SER A 282 -18.77 -12.91 -15.43
N ASP A 283 -18.85 -13.72 -16.49
CA ASP A 283 -20.12 -14.26 -17.00
C ASP A 283 -20.90 -15.03 -15.92
N ASP A 284 -20.25 -15.90 -15.15
CA ASP A 284 -20.90 -16.75 -14.15
C ASP A 284 -21.36 -15.96 -12.91
N VAL A 285 -20.73 -14.81 -12.65
CA VAL A 285 -20.90 -14.07 -11.40
C VAL A 285 -21.59 -12.72 -11.57
N ARG A 286 -21.91 -12.33 -12.81
CA ARG A 286 -22.55 -11.05 -13.11
C ARG A 286 -23.88 -10.87 -12.35
N PRO A 287 -24.21 -9.64 -11.95
CA PRO A 287 -25.53 -9.30 -11.44
C PRO A 287 -26.66 -9.73 -12.40
N ARG A 288 -27.80 -10.14 -11.82
CA ARG A 288 -28.96 -10.63 -12.59
C ARG A 288 -29.47 -9.56 -13.55
N GLY A 289 -29.87 -9.98 -14.75
CA GLY A 289 -30.43 -9.10 -15.77
C GLY A 289 -29.37 -8.46 -16.69
N LEU A 290 -28.08 -8.59 -16.38
CA LEU A 290 -27.01 -8.13 -17.25
C LEU A 290 -26.67 -9.16 -18.33
N LYS A 291 -26.33 -8.66 -19.52
CA LYS A 291 -25.83 -9.50 -20.61
C LYS A 291 -24.39 -9.90 -20.33
N ALA A 292 -24.06 -11.13 -20.72
CA ALA A 292 -22.72 -11.70 -20.69
C ALA A 292 -21.71 -10.85 -21.49
N THR A 293 -22.19 -10.33 -22.62
CA THR A 293 -21.40 -9.52 -23.55
C THR A 293 -22.14 -8.25 -23.91
N THR A 294 -21.38 -7.20 -24.23
CA THR A 294 -21.87 -5.86 -24.57
C THR A 294 -21.11 -5.27 -25.76
N GLY A 295 -21.67 -4.23 -26.38
CA GLY A 295 -21.09 -3.57 -27.55
C GLY A 295 -21.26 -4.34 -28.87
N LEU A 296 -20.83 -3.73 -29.98
CA LEU A 296 -20.96 -4.27 -31.34
C LEU A 296 -20.08 -5.50 -31.59
N VAL A 297 -18.91 -5.55 -30.94
CA VAL A 297 -17.94 -6.64 -31.09
C VAL A 297 -18.16 -7.78 -30.09
N GLY A 298 -19.20 -7.68 -29.25
CA GLY A 298 -19.54 -8.71 -28.27
C GLY A 298 -18.46 -8.91 -27.20
N SER A 299 -17.82 -7.83 -26.72
CA SER A 299 -16.87 -7.90 -25.62
C SER A 299 -17.52 -8.40 -24.34
N TRP A 300 -16.77 -9.09 -23.50
CA TRP A 300 -17.27 -9.54 -22.20
C TRP A 300 -17.63 -8.35 -21.32
N ASN A 301 -18.71 -8.49 -20.55
CA ASN A 301 -19.16 -7.43 -19.65
C ASN A 301 -18.45 -7.50 -18.30
N GLY A 302 -18.36 -6.36 -17.63
CA GLY A 302 -17.73 -6.21 -16.32
C GLY A 302 -16.28 -5.77 -16.44
N ASP A 303 -16.01 -4.57 -15.96
CA ASP A 303 -14.67 -4.00 -15.85
C ASP A 303 -14.26 -3.94 -14.37
N ALA A 304 -13.19 -4.65 -14.03
CA ALA A 304 -12.70 -4.68 -12.66
C ALA A 304 -11.94 -3.38 -12.37
N TYR A 305 -12.47 -2.59 -11.44
CA TYR A 305 -11.89 -1.30 -11.08
C TYR A 305 -10.70 -1.44 -10.14
N GLY A 306 -10.84 -2.28 -9.11
CA GLY A 306 -9.84 -2.39 -8.06
C GLY A 306 -10.08 -3.56 -7.12
N VAL A 307 -9.08 -3.84 -6.29
CA VAL A 307 -9.09 -4.89 -5.30
C VAL A 307 -8.65 -4.32 -3.96
N ALA A 308 -9.37 -4.66 -2.89
CA ALA A 308 -9.03 -4.34 -1.51
C ALA A 308 -9.69 -5.37 -0.58
N ASP A 309 -9.00 -5.79 0.48
CA ASP A 309 -9.53 -6.69 1.52
C ASP A 309 -10.22 -7.96 0.94
N GLY A 310 -9.59 -8.60 -0.05
CA GLY A 310 -10.18 -9.79 -0.69
C GLY A 310 -11.53 -9.54 -1.38
N LYS A 311 -11.83 -8.30 -1.75
CA LYS A 311 -12.98 -7.90 -2.58
C LYS A 311 -12.49 -7.33 -3.90
N VAL A 312 -13.32 -7.44 -4.94
CA VAL A 312 -13.13 -6.75 -6.21
C VAL A 312 -14.33 -5.86 -6.50
N LEU A 313 -14.07 -4.60 -6.82
CA LEU A 313 -15.07 -3.65 -7.29
C LEU A 313 -15.15 -3.71 -8.82
N VAL A 314 -16.37 -3.77 -9.36
CA VAL A 314 -16.62 -3.99 -10.78
C VAL A 314 -17.68 -3.01 -11.27
N GLY A 315 -17.42 -2.37 -12.41
CA GLY A 315 -18.39 -1.61 -13.18
C GLY A 315 -18.96 -2.46 -14.31
N TRP A 316 -20.28 -2.42 -14.50
CA TRP A 316 -20.98 -3.19 -15.53
C TRP A 316 -21.76 -2.29 -16.46
N SER A 317 -21.72 -2.60 -17.75
CA SER A 317 -22.60 -1.97 -18.74
C SER A 317 -24.01 -2.54 -18.65
N THR A 318 -25.00 -1.65 -18.53
CA THR A 318 -26.44 -1.97 -18.46
C THR A 318 -27.10 -2.08 -19.85
N GLY A 319 -26.39 -1.67 -20.91
CA GLY A 319 -26.82 -1.78 -22.31
C GLY A 319 -27.18 -0.44 -22.97
N GLY A 320 -26.78 -0.29 -24.25
CA GLY A 320 -27.05 0.85 -25.14
C GLY A 320 -26.44 0.62 -26.53
N THR A 321 -26.96 1.27 -27.58
CA THR A 321 -26.59 1.02 -28.99
C THR A 321 -25.14 1.41 -29.33
N PHE A 322 -24.48 2.20 -28.48
CA PHE A 322 -23.10 2.69 -28.70
C PHE A 322 -22.24 2.73 -27.44
N GLY A 323 -22.51 1.92 -26.41
CA GLY A 323 -21.76 2.00 -25.15
C GLY A 323 -21.98 3.30 -24.36
N ALA A 324 -22.99 4.10 -24.73
CA ALA A 324 -23.41 5.25 -23.92
C ALA A 324 -23.76 4.77 -22.51
N TRP A 325 -23.09 5.35 -21.52
CA TRP A 325 -23.17 5.06 -20.08
C TRP A 325 -24.53 5.46 -19.51
N ASN A 326 -25.57 4.69 -19.80
CA ASN A 326 -26.82 4.77 -19.04
C ASN A 326 -26.54 4.18 -17.66
N ASP A 327 -26.25 5.03 -16.66
CA ASP A 327 -25.98 4.69 -15.25
C ASP A 327 -25.34 3.30 -15.05
N PRO A 328 -23.99 3.17 -15.11
CA PRO A 328 -23.36 1.87 -14.93
C PRO A 328 -23.79 1.23 -13.61
N LEU A 329 -23.96 -0.08 -13.65
CA LEU A 329 -24.19 -0.84 -12.43
C LEU A 329 -22.83 -1.13 -11.81
N TRP A 330 -22.64 -0.71 -10.58
CA TRP A 330 -21.46 -1.00 -9.78
C TRP A 330 -21.75 -2.14 -8.83
N SER A 331 -20.75 -2.99 -8.58
CA SER A 331 -20.89 -4.10 -7.64
C SER A 331 -19.59 -4.50 -6.99
N VAL A 332 -19.71 -5.05 -5.79
CA VAL A 332 -18.60 -5.65 -5.06
C VAL A 332 -18.77 -7.16 -5.04
N HIS A 333 -17.71 -7.87 -5.40
CA HIS A 333 -17.64 -9.33 -5.36
C HIS A 333 -16.59 -9.79 -4.36
N ASP A 334 -16.84 -10.95 -3.75
CA ASP A 334 -15.83 -11.70 -3.02
C ASP A 334 -14.75 -12.16 -4.01
N LEU A 335 -13.49 -11.76 -3.80
CA LEU A 335 -12.40 -12.03 -4.75
C LEU A 335 -12.16 -13.53 -4.93
N ARG A 336 -12.30 -14.31 -3.87
CA ARG A 336 -12.00 -15.74 -3.88
C ARG A 336 -13.04 -16.52 -4.70
N THR A 337 -14.31 -16.21 -4.51
CA THR A 337 -15.43 -16.99 -5.07
C THR A 337 -16.14 -16.30 -6.23
N GLY A 338 -15.87 -15.02 -6.46
CA GLY A 338 -16.59 -14.16 -7.39
C GLY A 338 -18.01 -13.82 -6.94
N ARG A 339 -18.47 -14.30 -5.77
CA ARG A 339 -19.84 -14.11 -5.31
C ARG A 339 -20.17 -12.63 -5.10
N LEU A 340 -21.27 -12.19 -5.71
CA LEU A 340 -21.83 -10.85 -5.51
C LEU A 340 -22.14 -10.59 -4.03
N ARG A 341 -21.66 -9.47 -3.50
CA ARG A 341 -21.85 -9.01 -2.12
C ARG A 341 -22.78 -7.82 -2.02
N ALA A 342 -22.65 -6.87 -2.93
CA ALA A 342 -23.49 -5.69 -3.02
C ALA A 342 -23.49 -5.14 -4.45
N SER A 343 -24.55 -4.41 -4.83
CA SER A 343 -24.62 -3.72 -6.11
C SER A 343 -25.51 -2.48 -6.04
N MET A 344 -25.23 -1.48 -6.86
CA MET A 344 -26.06 -0.29 -7.05
C MET A 344 -25.87 0.29 -8.44
N THR A 345 -26.81 1.11 -8.90
CA THR A 345 -26.60 2.00 -10.05
C THR A 345 -26.03 3.33 -9.57
N CYS A 346 -25.01 3.84 -10.26
CA CYS A 346 -24.45 5.16 -9.96
C CYS A 346 -23.92 5.79 -11.25
N ALA A 347 -24.38 7.01 -11.55
CA ALA A 347 -23.98 7.82 -12.71
C ALA A 347 -22.54 8.37 -12.54
N SER A 348 -21.59 7.48 -12.30
CA SER A 348 -20.16 7.77 -12.31
C SER A 348 -19.56 7.01 -13.47
N ASP A 349 -18.87 7.72 -14.36
CA ASP A 349 -18.12 7.10 -15.44
C ASP A 349 -17.17 6.05 -14.84
N VAL A 350 -17.17 4.85 -15.41
CA VAL A 350 -16.00 3.97 -15.29
C VAL A 350 -14.99 4.64 -16.20
N VAL A 351 -14.05 5.40 -15.64
CA VAL A 351 -13.09 6.11 -16.48
C VAL A 351 -12.28 5.05 -17.25
N GLU A 352 -12.59 4.89 -18.54
CA GLU A 352 -11.80 4.12 -19.51
C GLU A 352 -10.51 4.90 -19.80
N SER A 353 -9.69 5.09 -18.79
CA SER A 353 -8.29 5.40 -19.01
C SER A 353 -7.50 4.84 -17.84
N ASP A 354 -6.51 4.02 -18.18
CA ASP A 354 -5.58 3.49 -17.19
C ASP A 354 -4.77 4.65 -16.52
N GLU A 355 -4.86 5.91 -16.99
CA GLU A 355 -4.33 7.11 -16.29
C GLU A 355 -5.23 7.60 -15.13
N ALA A 356 -6.44 7.05 -14.97
CA ALA A 356 -7.48 7.62 -14.13
C ALA A 356 -8.27 6.61 -13.26
N HIS A 357 -7.60 5.62 -12.66
CA HIS A 357 -7.96 5.27 -11.28
C HIS A 357 -7.50 6.42 -10.37
N VAL A 358 -8.17 7.58 -10.48
CA VAL A 358 -7.83 8.79 -9.71
C VAL A 358 -7.93 8.51 -8.20
N TYR A 359 -8.69 7.46 -7.82
CA TYR A 359 -8.87 7.00 -6.46
C TYR A 359 -8.58 5.51 -6.35
N SER A 360 -7.71 5.14 -5.41
CA SER A 360 -7.55 3.73 -5.05
C SER A 360 -8.82 3.22 -4.39
N MET A 361 -9.11 1.92 -4.55
CA MET A 361 -10.16 1.28 -3.77
C MET A 361 -9.74 1.23 -2.31
N VAL A 362 -10.61 1.70 -1.42
CA VAL A 362 -10.39 1.76 0.03
C VAL A 362 -11.43 0.93 0.74
N ALA A 363 -11.04 0.31 1.86
CA ALA A 363 -11.92 -0.48 2.70
C ALA A 363 -11.84 -0.01 4.15
N SER A 364 -12.91 -0.17 4.92
CA SER A 364 -12.80 -0.11 6.38
C SER A 364 -11.95 -1.28 6.89
N PRO A 365 -11.20 -1.11 8.00
CA PRO A 365 -10.39 -2.18 8.58
C PRO A 365 -11.14 -3.49 8.84
N ASP A 366 -12.42 -3.44 9.24
CA ASP A 366 -13.27 -4.62 9.43
C ASP A 366 -13.82 -5.24 8.12
N GLY A 367 -13.52 -4.62 6.97
CA GLY A 367 -13.96 -5.04 5.65
C GLY A 367 -15.45 -4.85 5.38
N ARG A 368 -16.20 -4.17 6.27
CA ARG A 368 -17.64 -3.92 6.11
C ARG A 368 -17.91 -2.92 4.99
N TYR A 369 -17.12 -1.87 4.89
CA TYR A 369 -17.30 -0.81 3.92
C TYR A 369 -16.21 -0.86 2.86
N VAL A 370 -16.60 -0.55 1.63
CA VAL A 370 -15.68 -0.45 0.49
C VAL A 370 -16.09 0.73 -0.36
N ALA A 371 -15.12 1.54 -0.77
CA ALA A 371 -15.34 2.63 -1.72
C ALA A 371 -14.26 2.71 -2.79
N ALA A 372 -14.60 3.34 -3.90
CA ALA A 372 -13.64 3.87 -4.84
C ALA A 372 -14.26 5.08 -5.55
N GLY A 373 -13.58 6.22 -5.50
CA GLY A 373 -14.15 7.46 -6.03
C GLY A 373 -15.52 7.73 -5.39
N PRO A 374 -16.58 7.98 -6.19
CA PRO A 374 -17.91 8.31 -5.67
C PRO A 374 -18.80 7.11 -5.35
N VAL A 375 -18.32 5.88 -5.50
CA VAL A 375 -19.11 4.69 -5.15
C VAL A 375 -18.68 4.13 -3.81
N VAL A 376 -19.64 3.91 -2.91
CA VAL A 376 -19.39 3.27 -1.61
C VAL A 376 -20.45 2.23 -1.31
N PHE A 377 -20.06 1.15 -0.63
CA PHE A 377 -20.90 0.02 -0.30
C PHE A 377 -20.81 -0.33 1.18
N ASP A 378 -21.96 -0.56 1.81
CA ASP A 378 -22.07 -1.31 3.07
C ASP A 378 -22.33 -2.79 2.71
N LEU A 379 -21.29 -3.62 2.87
CA LEU A 379 -21.34 -5.04 2.51
C LEU A 379 -22.13 -5.89 3.50
N LYS A 380 -22.35 -5.40 4.72
CA LYS A 380 -23.20 -6.06 5.71
C LYS A 380 -24.67 -5.89 5.34
N LEU A 381 -25.05 -4.70 4.86
CA LEU A 381 -26.41 -4.41 4.40
C LEU A 381 -26.66 -4.75 2.93
N GLY A 382 -25.60 -4.99 2.14
CA GLY A 382 -25.69 -5.24 0.70
C GLY A 382 -26.15 -4.01 -0.09
N LYS A 383 -25.89 -2.80 0.43
CA LYS A 383 -26.36 -1.53 -0.14
C LYS A 383 -25.19 -0.69 -0.63
N GLY A 384 -25.44 0.17 -1.62
CA GLY A 384 -24.49 1.18 -2.05
C GLY A 384 -25.05 2.60 -1.90
N ILE A 385 -24.16 3.58 -1.78
CA ILE A 385 -24.46 5.01 -1.80
C ILE A 385 -23.68 5.64 -2.96
N CYS A 386 -24.39 6.36 -3.84
CA CYS A 386 -23.80 7.05 -4.98
C CYS A 386 -23.51 8.51 -4.62
N LEU A 387 -22.23 8.87 -4.55
CA LEU A 387 -21.72 10.21 -4.24
C LEU A 387 -21.38 11.03 -5.50
N ALA A 388 -21.83 10.57 -6.67
CA ALA A 388 -21.71 11.31 -7.93
C ALA A 388 -22.56 12.59 -7.89
N GLY A 389 -22.04 13.67 -8.47
CA GLY A 389 -22.77 14.92 -8.61
C GLY A 389 -24.02 14.76 -9.46
N ASP A 390 -25.06 15.54 -9.15
CA ASP A 390 -26.38 15.49 -9.81
C ASP A 390 -26.84 16.89 -10.29
N GLY A 391 -25.89 17.80 -10.46
CA GLY A 391 -26.13 19.19 -10.82
C GLY A 391 -26.42 20.11 -9.62
N ASN A 392 -26.92 19.56 -8.51
CA ASN A 392 -27.14 20.30 -7.26
C ASN A 392 -26.09 20.01 -6.19
N ARG A 393 -25.39 18.87 -6.29
CA ARG A 393 -24.18 18.58 -5.51
C ARG A 393 -22.97 18.33 -6.40
N LYS A 394 -21.79 18.66 -5.88
CA LYS A 394 -20.52 18.23 -6.47
C LYS A 394 -20.25 16.75 -6.15
N THR A 395 -19.51 16.07 -7.01
CA THR A 395 -19.06 14.69 -6.77
C THR A 395 -18.10 14.64 -5.58
N ILE A 396 -18.20 13.63 -4.72
CA ILE A 396 -17.26 13.40 -3.62
C ILE A 396 -16.55 12.06 -3.85
N ALA A 397 -15.22 12.06 -3.78
CA ALA A 397 -14.45 10.82 -3.76
C ALA A 397 -13.96 10.50 -2.35
N LEU A 398 -14.19 9.26 -1.91
CA LEU A 398 -13.73 8.78 -0.61
C LEU A 398 -12.28 8.30 -0.70
N ALA A 399 -11.52 8.59 0.35
CA ALA A 399 -10.12 8.18 0.50
C ALA A 399 -9.87 7.40 1.79
N ALA A 400 -10.77 7.44 2.77
CA ALA A 400 -10.62 6.68 4.00
C ALA A 400 -11.99 6.36 4.64
N ILE A 401 -12.09 5.20 5.30
CA ILE A 401 -13.34 4.74 5.93
C ILE A 401 -13.03 4.07 7.26
N ARG A 402 -13.76 4.43 8.31
CA ARG A 402 -13.70 3.81 9.64
C ARG A 402 -14.74 2.69 9.77
N ASP A 403 -14.53 1.79 10.72
CA ASP A 403 -15.44 0.66 11.00
C ASP A 403 -16.83 1.11 11.50
N ASP A 404 -16.90 2.30 12.11
CA ASP A 404 -18.16 2.92 12.54
C ASP A 404 -19.01 3.46 11.38
N GLY A 405 -18.48 3.47 10.15
CA GLY A 405 -19.14 4.01 8.96
C GLY A 405 -18.85 5.48 8.71
N THR A 406 -18.02 6.14 9.52
CA THR A 406 -17.52 7.48 9.21
C THR A 406 -16.50 7.40 8.09
N ALA A 407 -16.72 8.15 7.00
CA ALA A 407 -15.82 8.21 5.86
C ALA A 407 -15.31 9.62 5.59
N TYR A 408 -14.11 9.71 5.03
CA TYR A 408 -13.46 10.97 4.68
C TYR A 408 -13.11 10.98 3.20
N GLY A 409 -13.31 12.12 2.57
CA GLY A 409 -13.09 12.30 1.15
C GLY A 409 -12.91 13.75 0.76
N ALA A 410 -12.76 13.98 -0.54
CA ALA A 410 -12.65 15.31 -1.11
C ALA A 410 -13.67 15.50 -2.23
N VAL A 411 -14.15 16.73 -2.36
CA VAL A 411 -14.97 17.14 -3.49
C VAL A 411 -14.14 17.17 -4.77
N LEU A 412 -14.68 16.57 -5.83
CA LEU A 412 -14.06 16.60 -7.16
C LEU A 412 -14.48 17.86 -7.90
N GLU A 413 -13.50 18.60 -8.40
CA GLU A 413 -13.74 19.72 -9.29
C GLU A 413 -13.58 19.26 -10.75
N ASN A 414 -14.56 19.59 -11.60
CA ASN A 414 -14.49 19.27 -13.02
C ASN A 414 -13.41 20.13 -13.69
N SER A 415 -12.21 19.57 -13.82
CA SER A 415 -11.08 19.95 -14.69
C SER A 415 -10.61 21.42 -14.72
N GLY A 416 -9.31 21.59 -14.42
CA GLY A 416 -8.46 22.63 -15.02
C GLY A 416 -8.32 23.92 -14.21
N ALA A 417 -7.20 24.05 -13.49
CA ALA A 417 -6.64 25.33 -13.06
C ALA A 417 -7.37 26.11 -11.96
N SER A 418 -7.74 25.47 -10.84
CA SER A 418 -7.91 26.21 -9.58
C SER A 418 -6.91 25.73 -8.54
N LYS A 419 -6.04 26.63 -8.07
CA LYS A 419 -5.20 26.47 -6.88
C LYS A 419 -6.03 26.57 -5.59
N SER A 420 -7.32 26.26 -5.64
CA SER A 420 -8.16 26.22 -4.45
C SER A 420 -7.84 24.98 -3.63
N GLU A 421 -7.76 25.16 -2.32
CA GLU A 421 -7.64 24.02 -1.40
C GLU A 421 -8.79 23.03 -1.63
N ALA A 422 -8.47 21.73 -1.57
CA ALA A 422 -9.46 20.68 -1.69
C ALA A 422 -10.51 20.83 -0.58
N VAL A 423 -11.79 20.78 -0.95
CA VAL A 423 -12.89 20.78 0.03
C VAL A 423 -13.02 19.38 0.59
N ILE A 424 -12.63 19.20 1.85
CA ILE A 424 -12.71 17.92 2.54
C ILE A 424 -14.10 17.72 3.12
N ALA A 425 -14.60 16.49 3.02
CA ALA A 425 -15.91 16.09 3.54
C ALA A 425 -15.80 14.87 4.46
N GLU A 426 -16.61 14.88 5.51
CA GLU A 426 -16.95 13.75 6.38
C GLU A 426 -18.34 13.25 6.00
N LEU A 427 -18.52 11.94 6.00
CA LEU A 427 -19.78 11.27 5.64
C LEU A 427 -20.12 10.23 6.69
N ASP A 428 -21.40 10.12 7.03
CA ASP A 428 -21.95 9.01 7.82
C ASP A 428 -22.55 7.97 6.88
N LEU A 429 -21.83 6.88 6.61
CA LEU A 429 -22.28 5.79 5.74
C LEU A 429 -23.38 4.92 6.38
N THR A 430 -23.70 5.13 7.67
CA THR A 430 -24.87 4.50 8.30
C THR A 430 -26.16 5.25 7.94
N ALA A 431 -26.05 6.54 7.59
CA ALA A 431 -27.15 7.31 7.05
C ALA A 431 -27.51 6.88 5.62
N ARG A 432 -28.77 7.08 5.23
CA ARG A 432 -29.29 6.59 3.94
C ARG A 432 -28.58 7.18 2.72
N THR A 433 -28.12 8.42 2.83
CA THR A 433 -27.52 9.19 1.72
C THR A 433 -26.06 9.53 1.95
N GLY A 434 -25.45 9.08 3.06
CA GLY A 434 -24.09 9.45 3.44
C GLY A 434 -23.94 10.85 4.04
N GLU A 435 -25.03 11.63 4.17
CA GLU A 435 -25.11 13.01 4.68
C GLU A 435 -23.75 13.75 4.81
N PRO A 436 -23.22 14.31 3.69
CA PRO A 436 -21.89 14.90 3.70
C PRO A 436 -21.84 16.20 4.50
N LYS A 437 -20.80 16.33 5.30
CA LYS A 437 -20.46 17.51 6.09
C LYS A 437 -19.08 18.00 5.70
N VAL A 438 -18.98 19.26 5.29
CA VAL A 438 -17.69 19.88 4.98
C VAL A 438 -16.85 19.98 6.25
N LEU A 439 -15.61 19.50 6.18
CA LEU A 439 -14.58 19.77 7.17
C LEU A 439 -13.92 21.11 6.82
N GLY A 440 -13.54 21.88 7.85
CA GLY A 440 -12.96 23.22 7.66
C GLY A 440 -11.73 23.22 6.74
N THR A 441 -11.34 24.41 6.27
CA THR A 441 -10.11 24.59 5.48
C THR A 441 -8.89 24.07 6.22
N GLY A 442 -7.94 23.46 5.50
CA GLY A 442 -6.72 22.90 6.08
C GLY A 442 -6.86 21.52 6.74
N VAL A 443 -8.07 21.00 6.96
CA VAL A 443 -8.26 19.67 7.56
C VAL A 443 -7.65 18.59 6.67
N ARG A 444 -6.86 17.71 7.28
CA ARG A 444 -6.19 16.59 6.60
C ARG A 444 -7.08 15.35 6.57
N VAL A 445 -7.08 14.64 5.45
CA VAL A 445 -7.70 13.32 5.33
C VAL A 445 -6.71 12.27 5.84
N PRO A 446 -7.12 11.32 6.70
CA PRO A 446 -6.25 10.23 7.10
C PRO A 446 -5.89 9.37 5.88
N TYR A 447 -4.61 9.04 5.73
CA TYR A 447 -4.10 8.07 4.75
C TYR A 447 -4.56 6.65 5.10
N LEU A 448 -4.59 6.31 6.40
CA LEU A 448 -5.18 5.08 6.93
C LEU A 448 -6.00 5.39 8.18
N THR A 449 -7.08 4.64 8.38
CA THR A 449 -8.02 4.77 9.49
C THR A 449 -7.90 3.59 10.45
N SER A 450 -8.18 3.85 11.72
CA SER A 450 -8.37 2.87 12.80
C SER A 450 -7.26 1.80 12.92
N VAL A 451 -6.01 2.16 12.63
CA VAL A 451 -4.84 1.32 12.92
C VAL A 451 -4.61 1.35 14.44
N ASN A 452 -5.12 0.35 15.15
CA ASN A 452 -5.19 0.32 16.63
C ASN A 452 -5.86 1.57 17.22
N GLY A 453 -7.00 1.99 16.64
CA GLY A 453 -7.74 3.16 17.13
C GLY A 453 -7.02 4.48 16.86
N ALA A 454 -6.25 4.56 15.77
CA ALA A 454 -5.56 5.77 15.35
C ALA A 454 -5.67 6.01 13.85
N GLY A 455 -5.60 7.29 13.45
CA GLY A 455 -5.50 7.71 12.07
C GLY A 455 -4.05 8.04 11.70
N LEU A 456 -3.59 7.55 10.55
CA LEU A 456 -2.29 7.90 9.97
C LEU A 456 -2.47 9.05 9.00
N PHE A 457 -1.69 10.11 9.17
CA PHE A 457 -1.67 11.30 8.31
C PHE A 457 -0.27 11.48 7.75
N LEU A 458 -0.20 11.81 6.45
CA LEU A 458 1.04 12.07 5.75
C LEU A 458 1.00 13.49 5.20
N ASP A 459 2.03 14.26 5.48
CA ASP A 459 2.24 15.59 4.92
C ASP A 459 3.73 15.87 4.70
N ARG A 460 4.05 17.05 4.15
CA ARG A 460 5.41 17.59 4.16
C ARG A 460 5.48 18.74 5.15
N ASP A 461 6.55 18.79 5.92
CA ASP A 461 6.80 19.89 6.85
C ASP A 461 7.35 21.14 6.14
N ASP A 462 7.64 22.18 6.93
CA ASP A 462 8.16 23.46 6.43
C ASP A 462 9.54 23.34 5.74
N ASN A 463 10.26 22.22 5.96
CA ASN A 463 11.51 21.90 5.30
C ASN A 463 11.31 20.95 4.10
N ALA A 464 10.07 20.79 3.64
CA ALA A 464 9.66 19.83 2.62
C ALA A 464 9.96 18.36 2.96
N GLN A 465 10.23 18.02 4.23
CA GLN A 465 10.46 16.64 4.64
C GLN A 465 9.13 15.92 4.85
N VAL A 466 9.05 14.66 4.50
CA VAL A 466 7.84 13.87 4.74
C VAL A 466 7.67 13.70 6.24
N ARG A 467 6.52 14.11 6.75
CA ARG A 467 6.12 13.89 8.14
C ARG A 467 5.04 12.82 8.19
N VAL A 468 5.26 11.90 9.12
CA VAL A 468 4.37 10.78 9.42
C VAL A 468 3.74 11.09 10.77
N SER A 469 2.43 11.30 10.79
CA SER A 469 1.74 11.74 11.98
C SER A 469 0.63 10.76 12.31
N LEU A 470 0.69 10.16 13.49
CA LEU A 470 -0.39 9.33 13.98
C LEU A 470 -1.20 10.11 15.02
N ARG A 471 -2.52 10.09 14.91
CA ARG A 471 -3.42 10.71 15.90
C ARG A 471 -4.43 9.70 16.43
N LEU A 472 -4.53 9.61 17.74
CA LEU A 472 -5.45 8.67 18.39
C LEU A 472 -6.89 9.12 18.20
N GLU A 473 -7.79 8.16 18.09
CA GLU A 473 -9.22 8.41 18.14
C GLU A 473 -9.65 8.91 19.53
N ARG A 474 -10.73 9.68 19.59
CA ARG A 474 -11.23 10.32 20.82
C ARG A 474 -11.98 9.39 21.76
#